data_AF-R8AQV5-F1
#
_entry.id   AF-R8AQV5-F1
#
_cell.length_a   1.000
_cell.length_b   1.000
_cell.length_c   1.000
_cell.angle_alpha   90.00
_cell.angle_beta   90.00
_cell.angle_gamma   90.00
#
_symmetry.space_group_name_H-M   'P 1'
#
loop_
_entity.id
_entity.type
_entity.pdbx_description
1 polymer ?
#
loop_
_entity_poly.entity_id
_entity_poly.type
_entity_poly.pdbx_seq_one_letter_code
_entity_poly.pdbx_strand_id
1 'polypeptide(L)'
;IKKYDLEKEKKELNFELKQLDSYEVKNADLKVSKLLDERFKGEAENYLEGYQSLNKELSDKEAEHTKLCNKSSMLRGRQKVLSQIITNIKNQRPKIDRCPTCDQHLPGDLKEFYKYSQDVNDALKEKDRVKENIKSNASKLNSIEKSLTCLREKIENEYGVLRRLKSENITFDSWLNHNANLRMLKNISIKKAACEKRIHGINNDIEKLGSGVDIDSLRKAKEREFLSIFKRKASALGVKLPKETKYQELYSINSFPYQGVELHQLLMAYNFSFYEMVMKAPEIHSFPFLLDAVFKEDIDSESRINIFKFLSQETKSSGQVVFSVAEYKGDETSSNPLFNVDAIKKEYFPEDTKLICIGDSKSKRAFLSKAALIDSSLVDNTMRLLETV
;
A
#
# COMPACT_ATOMS: atom_id res chain seq x y z
N ILE A 1 -15.87 -10.48 9.28
CA ILE A 1 -16.30 -9.20 8.67
C ILE A 1 -15.06 -8.39 8.24
N LYS A 2 -14.26 -7.85 9.18
CA LYS A 2 -13.04 -7.05 8.85
C LYS A 2 -12.05 -7.70 7.87
N LYS A 3 -11.75 -9.00 8.00
CA LYS A 3 -10.87 -9.72 7.04
C LYS A 3 -11.47 -9.82 5.62
N TYR A 4 -12.78 -10.06 5.53
CA TYR A 4 -13.49 -10.17 4.26
C TYR A 4 -13.51 -8.82 3.51
N ASP A 5 -13.71 -7.72 4.23
CA ASP A 5 -13.70 -6.36 3.66
C ASP A 5 -12.30 -6.01 3.12
N LEU A 6 -11.25 -6.35 3.88
CA LEU A 6 -9.85 -6.18 3.47
C LEU A 6 -9.50 -7.03 2.24
N GLU A 7 -9.96 -8.27 2.16
CA GLU A 7 -9.75 -9.13 0.98
C GLU A 7 -10.50 -8.63 -0.25
N LYS A 8 -11.70 -8.06 -0.08
CA LYS A 8 -12.47 -7.43 -1.17
C LYS A 8 -11.76 -6.20 -1.69
N GLU A 9 -11.34 -5.28 -0.81
CA GLU A 9 -10.56 -4.09 -1.18
C GLU A 9 -9.26 -4.47 -1.92
N LYS A 10 -8.55 -5.51 -1.44
CA LYS A 10 -7.36 -6.03 -2.11
C LYS A 10 -7.66 -6.53 -3.53
N LYS A 11 -8.81 -7.18 -3.77
CA LYS A 11 -9.19 -7.63 -5.13
C LYS A 11 -9.47 -6.46 -6.05
N GLU A 12 -10.15 -5.43 -5.57
CA GLU A 12 -10.46 -4.20 -6.32
C GLU A 12 -9.17 -3.46 -6.70
N LEU A 13 -8.23 -3.28 -5.76
CA LEU A 13 -6.93 -2.65 -6.02
C LEU A 13 -6.07 -3.44 -7.00
N ASN A 14 -6.08 -4.78 -6.92
CA ASN A 14 -5.37 -5.62 -7.90
C ASN A 14 -6.00 -5.54 -9.30
N PHE A 15 -7.32 -5.39 -9.38
CA PHE A 15 -7.99 -5.15 -10.66
C PHE A 15 -7.61 -3.79 -11.23
N GLU A 16 -7.59 -2.73 -10.42
CA GLU A 16 -7.15 -1.40 -10.85
C GLU A 16 -5.69 -1.40 -11.34
N LEU A 17 -4.77 -2.08 -10.62
CA LEU A 17 -3.38 -2.25 -11.07
C LEU A 17 -3.29 -2.89 -12.45
N LYS A 18 -4.02 -4.00 -12.66
CA LYS A 18 -4.06 -4.66 -13.98
C LYS A 18 -4.61 -3.76 -15.07
N GLN A 19 -5.60 -2.92 -14.77
CA GLN A 19 -6.13 -1.96 -15.73
C GLN A 19 -5.07 -0.91 -16.09
N LEU A 20 -4.40 -0.33 -15.09
CA LEU A 20 -3.32 0.65 -15.28
C LEU A 20 -2.13 0.07 -16.07
N ASP A 21 -1.72 -1.16 -15.78
CA ASP A 21 -0.71 -1.88 -16.57
C ASP A 21 -1.16 -2.09 -18.01
N SER A 22 -2.40 -2.56 -18.20
CA SER A 22 -2.93 -2.79 -19.54
C SER A 22 -3.03 -1.50 -20.36
N TYR A 23 -3.35 -0.37 -19.71
CA TYR A 23 -3.45 0.93 -20.35
C TYR A 23 -2.08 1.45 -20.80
N GLU A 24 -1.05 1.34 -19.96
CA GLU A 24 0.34 1.67 -20.32
C GLU A 24 0.86 0.78 -21.46
N VAL A 25 0.52 -0.52 -21.46
CA VAL A 25 0.98 -1.46 -22.47
C VAL A 25 0.24 -1.32 -23.81
N LYS A 26 -1.07 -1.03 -23.79
CA LYS A 26 -1.87 -0.94 -25.02
C LYS A 26 -1.72 0.40 -25.74
N ASN A 27 -1.38 1.47 -25.01
CA ASN A 27 -1.26 2.80 -25.61
C ASN A 27 0.14 3.02 -26.22
N ALA A 28 0.21 2.94 -27.55
CA ALA A 28 1.47 3.09 -28.30
C ALA A 28 2.07 4.49 -28.14
N ASP A 29 1.26 5.54 -28.04
CA ASP A 29 1.74 6.93 -27.93
C ASP A 29 2.42 7.19 -26.59
N LEU A 30 1.93 6.56 -25.51
CA LEU A 30 2.59 6.59 -24.20
C LEU A 30 3.96 5.91 -24.26
N LYS A 31 4.06 4.74 -24.92
CA LYS A 31 5.34 4.03 -25.08
C LYS A 31 6.35 4.83 -25.89
N VAL A 32 5.92 5.39 -27.02
CA VAL A 32 6.77 6.24 -27.87
C VAL A 32 7.24 7.46 -27.08
N SER A 33 6.35 8.10 -26.32
CA SER A 33 6.71 9.25 -25.49
C SER A 33 7.71 8.89 -24.38
N LYS A 34 7.57 7.72 -23.75
CA LYS A 34 8.53 7.22 -22.75
C LYS A 34 9.92 6.99 -23.33
N LEU A 35 9.99 6.30 -24.48
CA LEU A 35 11.26 6.00 -25.16
C LEU A 35 11.95 7.26 -25.67
N LEU A 36 11.19 8.23 -26.18
CA LEU A 36 11.73 9.53 -26.61
C LEU A 36 12.31 10.31 -25.42
N ASP A 37 11.60 10.38 -24.29
CA ASP A 37 12.08 11.06 -23.08
C ASP A 37 13.35 10.41 -22.51
N GLU A 38 13.41 9.08 -22.46
CA GLU A 38 14.62 8.34 -22.05
C GLU A 38 15.81 8.59 -22.98
N ARG A 39 15.57 8.59 -24.30
CA ARG A 39 16.60 8.88 -25.30
C ARG A 39 17.09 10.33 -25.22
N PHE A 40 16.18 11.30 -25.15
CA PHE A 40 16.54 12.71 -25.06
C PHE A 40 17.25 13.04 -23.75
N LYS A 41 16.92 12.39 -22.64
CA LYS A 41 17.69 12.53 -21.39
C LYS A 41 19.13 12.06 -21.55
N GLY A 42 19.35 10.88 -22.13
CA GLY A 42 20.71 10.37 -22.35
C GLY A 42 21.52 11.22 -23.34
N GLU A 43 20.91 11.67 -24.44
CA GLU A 43 21.56 12.58 -25.39
C GLU A 43 21.84 13.96 -24.76
N ALA A 44 20.94 14.48 -23.91
CA ALA A 44 21.12 15.74 -23.20
C ALA A 44 22.19 15.66 -22.10
N GLU A 45 22.30 14.56 -21.36
CA GLU A 45 23.34 14.36 -20.35
C GLU A 45 24.73 14.32 -20.98
N ASN A 46 24.91 13.49 -22.02
CA ASN A 46 26.18 13.43 -22.78
C ASN A 46 26.56 14.80 -23.37
N TYR A 47 25.56 15.54 -23.83
CA TYR A 47 25.75 16.90 -24.34
C TYR A 47 26.19 17.89 -23.25
N LEU A 48 25.56 17.87 -22.08
CA LEU A 48 25.91 18.73 -20.94
C LEU A 48 27.32 18.42 -20.41
N GLU A 49 27.72 17.16 -20.36
CA GLU A 49 29.08 16.75 -19.97
C GLU A 49 30.13 17.27 -20.97
N GLY A 50 29.86 17.11 -22.27
CA GLY A 50 30.68 17.68 -23.33
C GLY A 50 30.85 19.20 -23.19
N TYR A 51 29.75 19.92 -22.92
CA TYR A 51 29.79 21.37 -22.71
C TYR A 51 30.60 21.79 -21.50
N GLN A 52 30.38 21.13 -20.36
CA GLN A 52 31.11 21.41 -19.14
C GLN A 52 32.61 21.21 -19.34
N SER A 53 33.01 20.17 -20.08
CA SER A 53 34.41 19.90 -20.38
C SER A 53 35.07 21.02 -21.22
N LEU A 54 34.41 21.48 -22.29
CA LEU A 54 34.89 22.56 -23.16
C LEU A 54 34.96 23.90 -22.42
N ASN A 55 33.95 24.22 -21.61
CA ASN A 55 33.95 25.44 -20.80
C ASN A 55 35.04 25.43 -19.73
N LYS A 56 35.32 24.26 -19.14
CA LYS A 56 36.42 24.12 -18.19
C LYS A 56 37.76 24.35 -18.88
N GLU A 57 37.97 23.74 -20.05
CA GLU A 57 39.20 23.95 -20.84
C GLU A 57 39.36 25.42 -21.26
N LEU A 58 38.27 26.07 -21.69
CA LEU A 58 38.27 27.51 -22.01
C LEU A 58 38.66 28.35 -20.80
N SER A 59 38.05 28.10 -19.64
CA SER A 59 38.34 28.81 -18.38
C SER A 59 39.81 28.64 -17.95
N ASP A 60 40.34 27.42 -18.05
CA ASP A 60 41.73 27.13 -17.73
C ASP A 60 42.70 27.89 -18.67
N LYS A 61 42.36 27.97 -19.97
CA LYS A 61 43.13 28.73 -20.97
C LYS A 61 43.03 30.25 -20.78
N GLU A 62 41.87 30.78 -20.37
CA GLU A 62 41.68 32.19 -20.04
C GLU A 62 42.45 32.60 -18.78
N ALA A 63 42.52 31.70 -17.79
CA ALA A 63 43.36 31.89 -16.61
C ALA A 63 44.86 31.88 -16.96
N GLU A 64 45.29 30.96 -17.84
CA GLU A 64 46.66 30.91 -18.36
C GLU A 64 47.00 32.18 -19.16
N HIS A 65 46.09 32.65 -20.01
CA HIS A 65 46.22 33.89 -20.77
C HIS A 65 46.41 35.09 -19.83
N THR A 66 45.57 35.22 -18.80
CA THR A 66 45.68 36.28 -17.78
C THR A 66 47.05 36.28 -17.09
N LYS A 67 47.57 35.10 -16.73
CA LYS A 67 48.91 34.95 -16.14
C LYS A 67 50.01 35.44 -17.10
N LEU A 68 49.92 35.11 -18.39
CA LEU A 68 50.89 35.56 -19.40
C LEU A 68 50.82 37.08 -19.64
N CYS A 69 49.62 37.68 -19.63
CA CYS A 69 49.43 39.13 -19.72
C CYS A 69 50.07 39.87 -18.53
N ASN A 70 49.87 39.36 -17.31
CA ASN A 70 50.49 39.91 -16.10
C ASN A 70 52.01 39.82 -16.18
N LYS A 71 52.54 38.67 -16.61
CA LYS A 71 53.98 38.47 -16.80
C LYS A 71 54.56 39.40 -17.87
N SER A 72 53.83 39.64 -18.96
CA SER A 72 54.21 40.58 -20.02
C SER A 72 54.35 42.00 -19.46
N SER A 73 53.36 42.44 -18.67
CA SER A 73 53.37 43.76 -18.02
C SER A 73 54.55 43.93 -17.08
N MET A 74 54.84 42.91 -16.24
CA MET A 74 56.01 42.89 -15.36
C MET A 74 57.33 42.98 -16.15
N LEU A 75 57.49 42.19 -17.21
CA LEU A 75 58.72 42.17 -18.02
C LEU A 75 58.95 43.52 -18.73
N ARG A 76 57.90 44.15 -19.26
CA ARG A 76 57.98 45.50 -19.85
C ARG A 76 58.36 46.56 -18.81
N GLY A 77 57.77 46.49 -17.62
CA GLY A 77 58.15 47.34 -16.49
C GLY A 77 59.63 47.20 -16.14
N ARG A 78 60.11 45.95 -16.01
CA ARG A 78 61.52 45.65 -15.75
C ARG A 78 62.44 46.17 -16.85
N GLN A 79 62.06 46.03 -18.11
CA GLN A 79 62.82 46.54 -19.25
C GLN A 79 62.94 48.09 -19.21
N LYS A 80 61.88 48.79 -18.80
CA LYS A 80 61.89 50.25 -18.63
C LYS A 80 62.85 50.66 -17.51
N VAL A 81 62.79 49.98 -16.36
CA VAL A 81 63.69 50.22 -15.22
C VAL A 81 65.15 49.97 -15.62
N LEU A 82 65.46 48.84 -16.26
CA LEU A 82 66.81 48.53 -16.74
C LEU A 82 67.32 49.57 -17.74
N SER A 83 66.45 50.05 -18.63
CA SER A 83 66.82 51.11 -19.58
C SER A 83 67.14 52.42 -18.86
N GLN A 84 66.39 52.78 -17.81
CA GLN A 84 66.69 53.95 -16.99
C GLN A 84 68.02 53.78 -16.22
N ILE A 85 68.25 52.60 -15.62
CA ILE A 85 69.50 52.28 -14.92
C ILE A 85 70.69 52.41 -15.86
N ILE A 86 70.61 51.81 -17.06
CA ILE A 86 71.69 51.90 -18.05
C ILE A 86 71.96 53.35 -18.45
N THR A 87 70.91 54.16 -18.66
CA THR A 87 71.07 55.59 -18.97
C THR A 87 71.72 56.35 -17.82
N ASN A 88 71.29 56.09 -16.58
CA ASN A 88 71.84 56.73 -15.39
C ASN A 88 73.32 56.36 -15.18
N ILE A 89 73.67 55.07 -15.29
CA ILE A 89 75.06 54.61 -15.18
C ILE A 89 75.92 55.28 -16.27
N LYS A 90 75.47 55.30 -17.54
CA LYS A 90 76.22 55.93 -18.64
C LYS A 90 76.46 57.44 -18.46
N ASN A 91 75.57 58.11 -17.74
CA ASN A 91 75.65 59.53 -17.42
C ASN A 91 76.44 59.83 -16.13
N GLN A 92 76.92 58.80 -15.41
CA GLN A 92 77.77 58.91 -14.24
C GLN A 92 79.14 58.35 -14.58
N ARG A 93 79.96 59.09 -15.32
CA ARG A 93 81.28 58.64 -15.76
C ARG A 93 82.31 58.92 -14.65
N PRO A 94 82.95 57.90 -14.06
CA PRO A 94 84.06 58.11 -13.14
C PRO A 94 85.18 58.92 -13.83
N LYS A 95 85.78 59.89 -13.12
CA LYS A 95 86.79 60.87 -13.59
C LYS A 95 86.37 61.97 -14.57
N ILE A 96 85.25 61.87 -15.29
CA ILE A 96 84.81 62.91 -16.25
C ILE A 96 83.79 63.85 -15.61
N ASP A 97 82.90 63.32 -14.77
CA ASP A 97 81.85 64.09 -14.13
C ASP A 97 82.28 64.60 -12.74
N ARG A 98 81.80 65.80 -12.40
CA ARG A 98 82.01 66.43 -11.09
C ARG A 98 80.84 66.11 -10.15
N CYS A 99 81.13 65.96 -8.86
CA CYS A 99 80.08 65.84 -7.86
C CYS A 99 79.17 67.09 -7.94
N PRO A 100 77.85 66.94 -8.17
CA PRO A 100 76.96 68.08 -8.36
C PRO A 100 76.77 68.94 -7.10
N THR A 101 77.32 68.52 -5.96
CA THR A 101 77.21 69.23 -4.67
C THR A 101 78.53 69.90 -4.24
N CYS A 102 79.68 69.37 -4.64
CA CYS A 102 80.99 69.91 -4.21
C CYS A 102 82.00 70.13 -5.35
N ASP A 103 81.60 69.92 -6.61
CA ASP A 103 82.38 70.13 -7.83
C ASP A 103 83.72 69.36 -7.93
N GLN A 104 83.99 68.46 -6.98
CA GLN A 104 85.16 67.59 -7.00
C GLN A 104 85.01 66.49 -8.06
N HIS A 105 86.10 66.17 -8.75
CA HIS A 105 86.12 65.04 -9.68
C HIS A 105 85.85 63.76 -8.92
N LEU A 106 84.92 62.95 -9.42
CA LEU A 106 84.64 61.64 -8.84
C LEU A 106 85.95 60.80 -8.83
N PRO A 107 86.35 60.23 -7.67
CA PRO A 107 87.56 59.40 -7.60
C PRO A 107 87.42 58.20 -8.55
N GLY A 108 88.55 57.78 -9.11
CA GLY A 108 88.59 56.68 -10.08
C GLY A 108 89.91 55.95 -10.03
N ASP A 109 90.05 55.01 -9.10
CA ASP A 109 91.09 53.98 -9.20
C ASP A 109 90.74 53.00 -10.36
N LEU A 110 91.74 52.29 -10.90
CA LEU A 110 91.55 51.29 -11.97
C LEU A 110 90.47 50.26 -11.58
N LYS A 111 90.39 49.93 -10.29
CA LYS A 111 89.39 49.04 -9.70
C LYS A 111 87.95 49.58 -9.81
N GLU A 112 87.76 50.90 -9.69
CA GLU A 112 86.43 51.54 -9.78
C GLU A 112 85.95 51.61 -11.23
N PHE A 113 86.88 51.86 -12.17
CA PHE A 113 86.58 51.79 -13.60
C PHE A 113 86.20 50.37 -14.05
N TYR A 114 86.87 49.35 -13.50
CA TYR A 114 86.52 47.95 -13.74
C TYR A 114 85.10 47.64 -13.23
N LYS A 115 84.76 48.05 -12.00
CA LYS A 115 83.41 47.87 -11.43
C LYS A 115 82.34 48.57 -12.25
N TYR A 116 82.56 49.82 -12.63
CA TYR A 116 81.66 50.57 -13.53
C TYR A 116 81.41 49.82 -14.84
N SER A 117 82.49 49.34 -15.48
CA SER A 117 82.39 48.62 -16.75
C SER A 117 81.66 47.28 -16.59
N GLN A 118 81.84 46.60 -15.45
CA GLN A 118 81.13 45.39 -15.11
C GLN A 118 79.63 45.65 -14.88
N ASP A 119 79.27 46.69 -14.13
CA ASP A 119 77.87 47.07 -13.88
C ASP A 119 77.12 47.41 -15.17
N VAL A 120 77.78 48.11 -16.11
CA VAL A 120 77.24 48.38 -17.45
C VAL A 120 77.01 47.09 -18.23
N ASN A 121 78.00 46.19 -18.23
CA ASN A 121 77.92 44.92 -18.96
C ASN A 121 76.83 43.99 -18.37
N ASP A 122 76.73 43.92 -17.04
CA ASP A 122 75.73 43.11 -16.35
C ASP A 122 74.32 43.66 -16.58
N ALA A 123 74.14 44.99 -16.55
CA ALA A 123 72.86 45.63 -16.85
C ALA A 123 72.44 45.43 -18.33
N LEU A 124 73.38 45.49 -19.28
CA LEU A 124 73.11 45.19 -20.69
C LEU A 124 72.74 43.72 -20.89
N LYS A 125 73.46 42.80 -20.26
CA LYS A 125 73.19 41.35 -20.33
C LYS A 125 71.82 41.00 -19.75
N GLU A 126 71.44 41.60 -18.62
CA GLU A 126 70.11 41.38 -18.04
C GLU A 126 69.00 42.02 -18.89
N LYS A 127 69.25 43.14 -19.57
CA LYS A 127 68.32 43.73 -20.54
C LYS A 127 68.07 42.81 -21.72
N ASP A 128 69.12 42.18 -22.26
CA ASP A 128 69.01 41.22 -23.35
C ASP A 128 68.25 39.95 -22.90
N ARG A 129 68.52 39.47 -21.69
CA ARG A 129 67.77 38.35 -21.09
C ARG A 129 66.27 38.68 -20.94
N VAL A 130 65.94 39.89 -20.46
CA VAL A 130 64.55 40.35 -20.36
C VAL A 130 63.90 40.46 -21.74
N LYS A 131 64.64 40.89 -22.76
CA LYS A 131 64.16 40.97 -24.15
C LYS A 131 63.81 39.60 -24.72
N GLU A 132 64.66 38.58 -24.51
CA GLU A 132 64.36 37.20 -24.92
C GLU A 132 63.17 36.62 -24.14
N ASN A 133 63.06 36.92 -22.84
CA ASN A 133 61.89 36.52 -22.05
C ASN A 133 60.59 37.16 -22.56
N ILE A 134 60.62 38.43 -22.99
CA ILE A 134 59.47 39.11 -23.61
C ILE A 134 59.07 38.39 -24.90
N LYS A 135 60.06 38.05 -25.76
CA LYS A 135 59.82 37.35 -27.01
C LYS A 135 59.19 35.97 -26.78
N SER A 136 59.75 35.18 -25.86
CA SER A 136 59.22 33.88 -25.48
C SER A 136 57.79 33.98 -24.91
N ASN A 137 57.54 34.96 -24.04
CA ASN A 137 56.21 35.19 -23.46
C ASN A 137 55.18 35.60 -24.52
N ALA A 138 55.57 36.43 -25.51
CA ALA A 138 54.72 36.81 -26.63
C ALA A 138 54.36 35.63 -27.52
N SER A 139 55.31 34.74 -27.83
CA SER A 139 55.03 33.51 -28.59
C SER A 139 54.03 32.60 -27.88
N LYS A 140 54.17 32.44 -26.55
CA LYS A 140 53.21 31.66 -25.74
C LYS A 140 51.82 32.30 -25.73
N LEU A 141 51.76 33.63 -25.59
CA LEU A 141 50.51 34.39 -25.58
C LEU A 141 49.76 34.21 -26.90
N ASN A 142 50.43 34.38 -28.04
CA ASN A 142 49.84 34.15 -29.37
C ASN A 142 49.33 32.70 -29.55
N SER A 143 50.04 31.72 -28.98
CA SER A 143 49.60 30.32 -29.04
C SER A 143 48.31 30.10 -28.24
N ILE A 144 48.21 30.71 -27.04
CA ILE A 144 47.00 30.62 -26.23
C ILE A 144 45.85 31.37 -26.87
N GLU A 145 46.07 32.55 -27.44
CA GLU A 145 45.04 33.30 -28.17
C GLU A 145 44.47 32.48 -29.34
N LYS A 146 45.33 31.83 -30.13
CA LYS A 146 44.86 30.91 -31.19
C LYS A 146 44.03 29.76 -30.63
N SER A 147 44.45 29.17 -29.51
CA SER A 147 43.71 28.11 -28.84
C SER A 147 42.35 28.60 -28.33
N LEU A 148 42.29 29.80 -27.74
CA LEU A 148 41.05 30.42 -27.25
C LEU A 148 40.08 30.70 -28.40
N THR A 149 40.58 31.24 -29.53
CA THR A 149 39.74 31.47 -30.71
C THR A 149 39.18 30.15 -31.25
N CYS A 150 40.00 29.11 -31.37
CA CYS A 150 39.54 27.79 -31.83
C CYS A 150 38.51 27.16 -30.87
N LEU A 151 38.73 27.24 -29.55
CA LEU A 151 37.77 26.75 -28.55
C LEU A 151 36.44 27.53 -28.63
N ARG A 152 36.49 28.85 -28.79
CA ARG A 152 35.29 29.69 -28.95
C ARG A 152 34.53 29.36 -30.23
N GLU A 153 35.22 29.16 -31.35
CA GLU A 153 34.61 28.72 -32.61
C GLU A 153 34.00 27.33 -32.51
N LYS A 154 34.65 26.40 -31.80
CA LYS A 154 34.13 25.05 -31.57
C LYS A 154 32.85 25.09 -30.73
N ILE A 155 32.83 25.90 -29.67
CA ILE A 155 31.62 26.16 -28.86
C ILE A 155 30.55 26.88 -29.70
N GLU A 156 30.89 27.77 -30.63
CA GLU A 156 29.85 28.38 -31.48
C GLU A 156 29.27 27.36 -32.49
N ASN A 157 30.12 26.51 -33.08
CA ASN A 157 29.72 25.53 -34.08
C ASN A 157 28.88 24.39 -33.50
N GLU A 158 29.28 23.83 -32.35
CA GLU A 158 28.54 22.75 -31.69
C GLU A 158 27.19 23.22 -31.12
N TYR A 159 27.07 24.51 -30.77
CA TYR A 159 25.90 25.05 -30.03
C TYR A 159 24.98 25.88 -30.93
N GLY A 160 25.48 26.39 -32.06
CA GLY A 160 24.69 27.02 -33.12
C GLY A 160 23.72 26.06 -33.83
N VAL A 161 23.95 24.74 -33.71
CA VAL A 161 23.06 23.69 -34.23
C VAL A 161 21.78 23.57 -33.38
N LEU A 162 21.84 23.70 -32.05
CA LEU A 162 20.63 23.70 -31.21
C LEU A 162 19.72 24.90 -31.47
N ARG A 163 20.29 26.07 -31.81
CA ARG A 163 19.49 27.22 -32.29
C ARG A 163 18.76 26.92 -33.60
N ARG A 164 19.34 26.12 -34.48
CA ARG A 164 18.75 25.70 -35.77
C ARG A 164 17.80 24.50 -35.64
N LEU A 165 17.96 23.65 -34.64
CA LEU A 165 17.01 22.57 -34.33
C LEU A 165 15.64 23.08 -33.84
N LYS A 166 15.55 24.35 -33.41
CA LYS A 166 14.27 25.03 -33.18
C LYS A 166 13.43 25.19 -34.48
N SER A 167 14.03 24.98 -35.65
CA SER A 167 13.40 25.10 -36.97
C SER A 167 13.15 23.77 -37.72
N GLU A 168 13.46 22.61 -37.15
CA GLU A 168 13.17 21.32 -37.79
C GLU A 168 12.15 20.49 -36.97
N ASN A 169 10.87 20.65 -37.33
CA ASN A 169 9.74 19.71 -37.16
C ASN A 169 9.45 19.08 -35.78
N ILE A 170 9.39 19.87 -34.71
CA ILE A 170 8.47 19.61 -33.59
C ILE A 170 7.38 20.66 -33.64
N THR A 171 6.18 20.30 -34.14
CA THR A 171 5.02 21.20 -34.06
C THR A 171 4.62 21.36 -32.59
N PHE A 172 4.05 22.53 -32.24
CA PHE A 172 3.55 22.78 -30.88
C PHE A 172 2.58 21.69 -30.42
N ASP A 173 1.73 21.19 -31.34
CA ASP A 173 0.80 20.09 -31.06
C ASP A 173 1.51 18.77 -30.72
N SER A 174 2.60 18.44 -31.43
CA SER A 174 3.42 17.25 -31.15
C SER A 174 4.09 17.36 -29.77
N TRP A 175 4.65 18.54 -29.45
CA TRP A 175 5.23 18.80 -28.13
C TRP A 175 4.19 18.74 -27.00
N LEU A 176 3.01 19.33 -27.23
CA LEU A 176 1.92 19.34 -26.25
C LEU A 176 1.41 17.92 -25.97
N ASN A 177 1.21 17.12 -27.02
CA ASN A 177 0.79 15.72 -26.90
C ASN A 177 1.84 14.87 -26.18
N HIS A 178 3.12 15.04 -26.51
CA HIS A 178 4.21 14.36 -25.82
C HIS A 178 4.25 14.69 -24.33
N ASN A 179 4.14 15.97 -23.97
CA ASN A 179 4.18 16.41 -22.57
C ASN A 179 2.92 15.97 -21.79
N ALA A 180 1.76 15.96 -22.45
CA ALA A 180 0.53 15.41 -21.89
C ALA A 180 0.67 13.90 -21.60
N ASN A 181 1.26 13.15 -22.53
CA ASN A 181 1.56 11.72 -22.37
C ASN A 181 2.54 11.46 -21.22
N LEU A 182 3.59 12.27 -21.07
CA LEU A 182 4.52 12.17 -19.94
C LEU A 182 3.85 12.46 -18.60
N ARG A 183 2.98 13.48 -18.54
CA ARG A 183 2.19 13.76 -17.34
C ARG A 183 1.25 12.60 -17.00
N MET A 184 0.65 11.98 -18.01
CA MET A 184 -0.20 10.80 -17.84
C MET A 184 0.59 9.60 -17.31
N LEU A 185 1.77 9.31 -17.88
CA LEU A 185 2.67 8.26 -17.39
C LEU A 185 3.08 8.47 -15.93
N LYS A 186 3.39 9.72 -15.55
CA LYS A 186 3.71 10.08 -14.17
C LYS A 186 2.50 9.83 -13.25
N ASN A 187 1.31 10.20 -13.66
CA ASN A 187 0.09 9.95 -12.90
C ASN A 187 -0.21 8.46 -12.74
N ILE A 188 -0.04 7.67 -13.81
CA ILE A 188 -0.18 6.21 -13.78
C ILE A 188 0.81 5.62 -12.77
N SER A 189 2.07 6.06 -12.80
CA SER A 189 3.12 5.58 -11.89
C SER A 189 2.80 5.91 -10.42
N ILE A 190 2.33 7.12 -10.15
CA ILE A 190 1.90 7.55 -8.80
C ILE A 190 0.74 6.68 -8.31
N LYS A 191 -0.27 6.43 -9.16
CA LYS A 191 -1.42 5.59 -8.82
C LYS A 191 -1.02 4.13 -8.56
N LYS A 192 -0.13 3.57 -9.38
CA LYS A 192 0.42 2.22 -9.17
C LYS A 192 1.10 2.11 -7.81
N ALA A 193 2.02 3.04 -7.51
CA ALA A 193 2.72 3.07 -6.23
C ALA A 193 1.77 3.21 -5.02
N ALA A 194 0.72 4.02 -5.16
CA ALA A 194 -0.31 4.16 -4.12
C ALA A 194 -1.10 2.85 -3.90
N CYS A 195 -1.50 2.17 -4.98
CA CYS A 195 -2.19 0.88 -4.92
C CYS A 195 -1.30 -0.19 -4.28
N GLU A 196 -0.04 -0.31 -4.69
CA GLU A 196 0.93 -1.25 -4.13
C GLU A 196 1.15 -1.01 -2.64
N LYS A 197 1.33 0.26 -2.24
CA LYS A 197 1.48 0.65 -0.83
C LYS A 197 0.25 0.26 -0.02
N ARG A 198 -0.96 0.47 -0.56
CA ARG A 198 -2.21 0.09 0.12
C ARG A 198 -2.36 -1.42 0.22
N ILE A 199 -2.07 -2.18 -0.84
CA ILE A 199 -2.09 -3.65 -0.83
C ILE A 199 -1.09 -4.20 0.22
N HIS A 200 0.10 -3.62 0.31
CA HIS A 200 1.08 -4.00 1.33
C HIS A 200 0.56 -3.70 2.75
N GLY A 201 -0.07 -2.54 2.96
CA GLY A 201 -0.75 -2.20 4.21
C GLY A 201 -1.85 -3.21 4.58
N ILE A 202 -2.70 -3.59 3.62
CA ILE A 202 -3.75 -4.58 3.80
C ILE A 202 -3.17 -5.96 4.18
N ASN A 203 -2.08 -6.39 3.54
CA ASN A 203 -1.42 -7.64 3.90
C ASN A 203 -0.92 -7.61 5.35
N ASN A 204 -0.29 -6.51 5.76
CA ASN A 204 0.17 -6.34 7.14
C ASN A 204 -1.00 -6.31 8.13
N ASP A 205 -2.14 -5.71 7.76
CA ASP A 205 -3.35 -5.71 8.59
C ASP A 205 -3.97 -7.11 8.68
N ILE A 206 -3.94 -7.90 7.60
CA ILE A 206 -4.36 -9.31 7.59
C ILE A 206 -3.43 -10.17 8.45
N GLU A 207 -2.12 -9.95 8.40
CA GLU A 207 -1.14 -10.65 9.24
C GLU A 207 -1.31 -10.31 10.72
N LYS A 208 -1.57 -9.04 11.05
CA LYS A 208 -1.85 -8.58 12.43
C LYS A 208 -3.16 -9.09 13.00
N LEU A 209 -4.15 -9.39 12.16
CA LEU A 209 -5.35 -10.12 12.59
C LEU A 209 -5.02 -11.57 13.00
N GLY A 210 -3.76 -11.99 12.83
CA GLY A 210 -3.24 -13.31 13.10
C GLY A 210 -3.63 -14.29 11.99
N SER A 211 -2.86 -15.36 11.85
CA SER A 211 -3.36 -16.65 11.34
C SER A 211 -4.36 -17.25 12.34
N GLY A 212 -5.30 -16.42 12.80
CA GLY A 212 -6.10 -16.56 14.00
C GLY A 212 -7.18 -17.60 13.80
N VAL A 213 -6.80 -18.83 14.13
CA VAL A 213 -7.56 -20.06 14.05
C VAL A 213 -7.96 -20.43 12.62
N ASP A 214 -7.51 -21.59 12.16
CA ASP A 214 -8.05 -22.20 10.94
C ASP A 214 -9.56 -22.40 11.17
N ILE A 215 -10.37 -21.46 10.66
CA ILE A 215 -11.82 -21.47 10.78
C ILE A 215 -12.36 -22.80 10.25
N ASP A 216 -11.71 -23.37 9.23
CA ASP A 216 -12.10 -24.66 8.69
C ASP A 216 -11.75 -25.80 9.66
N SER A 217 -10.65 -25.71 10.43
CA SER A 217 -10.36 -26.65 11.52
C SER A 217 -11.39 -26.57 12.65
N LEU A 218 -11.82 -25.38 13.05
CA LEU A 218 -12.85 -25.19 14.08
C LEU A 218 -14.20 -25.69 13.60
N ARG A 219 -14.58 -25.36 12.36
CA ARG A 219 -15.80 -25.86 11.72
C ARG A 219 -15.80 -27.37 11.68
N LYS A 220 -14.70 -28.00 11.24
CA LYS A 220 -14.55 -29.47 11.23
C LYS A 220 -14.63 -30.08 12.63
N ALA A 221 -14.14 -29.40 13.66
CA ALA A 221 -14.28 -29.87 15.04
C ALA A 221 -15.75 -29.82 15.47
N LYS A 222 -16.45 -28.73 15.20
CA LYS A 222 -17.88 -28.55 15.52
C LYS A 222 -18.79 -29.44 14.69
N GLU A 223 -18.49 -29.68 13.42
CA GLU A 223 -19.21 -30.64 12.58
C GLU A 223 -19.09 -32.07 13.09
N ARG A 224 -17.90 -32.49 13.53
CA ARG A 224 -17.71 -33.82 14.14
C ARG A 224 -18.52 -33.96 15.43
N GLU A 225 -18.52 -32.92 16.26
CA GLU A 225 -19.34 -32.87 17.48
C GLU A 225 -20.85 -32.96 17.14
N PHE A 226 -21.32 -32.12 16.22
CA PHE A 226 -22.69 -32.12 15.74
C PHE A 226 -23.12 -33.48 15.20
N LEU A 227 -22.32 -34.07 14.29
CA LEU A 227 -22.63 -35.33 13.65
C LEU A 227 -22.75 -36.49 14.65
N SER A 228 -21.92 -36.48 15.70
CA SER A 228 -22.01 -37.47 16.78
C SER A 228 -23.34 -37.35 17.53
N ILE A 229 -23.75 -36.12 17.86
CA ILE A 229 -25.02 -35.86 18.55
C ILE A 229 -26.21 -36.21 17.63
N PHE A 230 -26.14 -35.79 16.37
CA PHE A 230 -27.19 -35.97 15.38
C PHE A 230 -27.46 -37.44 15.07
N LYS A 231 -26.39 -38.25 14.91
CA LYS A 231 -26.52 -39.72 14.75
C LYS A 231 -27.23 -40.36 15.94
N ARG A 232 -26.89 -39.96 17.15
CA ARG A 232 -27.51 -40.49 18.38
C ARG A 232 -28.99 -40.13 18.45
N LYS A 233 -29.35 -38.86 18.20
CA LYS A 233 -30.75 -38.40 18.27
C LYS A 233 -31.61 -38.98 17.14
N ALA A 234 -31.09 -39.03 15.91
CA ALA A 234 -31.77 -39.68 14.79
C ALA A 234 -32.08 -41.15 15.08
N SER A 235 -31.09 -41.87 15.65
CA SER A 235 -31.26 -43.27 16.04
C SER A 235 -32.30 -43.45 17.17
N ALA A 236 -32.35 -42.52 18.13
CA ALA A 236 -33.35 -42.53 19.20
C ALA A 236 -34.78 -42.28 18.70
N LEU A 237 -34.93 -41.55 17.59
CA LEU A 237 -36.21 -41.33 16.90
C LEU A 237 -36.54 -42.43 15.87
N GLY A 238 -35.65 -43.41 15.68
CA GLY A 238 -35.86 -44.53 14.74
C GLY A 238 -35.58 -44.18 13.27
N VAL A 239 -35.03 -43.01 12.97
CA VAL A 239 -34.75 -42.56 11.59
C VAL A 239 -33.27 -42.73 11.22
N LYS A 240 -33.01 -43.19 9.99
CA LYS A 240 -31.64 -43.31 9.47
C LYS A 240 -31.20 -41.99 8.84
N LEU A 241 -29.93 -41.64 9.03
CA LEU A 241 -29.36 -40.48 8.33
C LEU A 241 -29.18 -40.78 6.84
N PRO A 242 -29.39 -39.79 5.95
CA PRO A 242 -29.05 -39.93 4.54
C PRO A 242 -27.56 -40.24 4.36
N LYS A 243 -27.22 -41.06 3.35
CA LYS A 243 -25.83 -41.48 3.10
C LYS A 243 -24.94 -40.35 2.59
N GLU A 244 -25.49 -39.35 1.93
CA GLU A 244 -24.73 -38.23 1.35
C GLU A 244 -24.24 -37.28 2.44
N THR A 245 -22.97 -36.86 2.33
CA THR A 245 -22.30 -36.02 3.35
C THR A 245 -22.95 -34.65 3.54
N LYS A 246 -23.50 -34.07 2.47
CA LYS A 246 -24.21 -32.78 2.51
C LYS A 246 -25.42 -32.76 3.46
N TYR A 247 -25.97 -33.93 3.82
CA TYR A 247 -27.07 -34.06 4.77
C TYR A 247 -26.62 -34.41 6.21
N GLN A 248 -25.32 -34.53 6.42
CA GLN A 248 -24.70 -34.90 7.71
C GLN A 248 -23.90 -33.74 8.30
N GLU A 249 -23.40 -32.84 7.46
CA GLU A 249 -22.57 -31.70 7.85
C GLU A 249 -23.42 -30.47 8.21
N LEU A 250 -23.23 -29.95 9.42
CA LEU A 250 -24.02 -28.84 9.98
C LEU A 250 -24.12 -27.63 9.04
N TYR A 251 -23.02 -27.24 8.38
CA TYR A 251 -22.98 -26.06 7.52
C TYR A 251 -23.44 -26.32 6.07
N SER A 252 -23.64 -27.58 5.69
CA SER A 252 -24.03 -27.99 4.33
C SER A 252 -25.51 -28.37 4.22
N ILE A 253 -26.18 -28.63 5.35
CA ILE A 253 -27.60 -29.03 5.39
C ILE A 253 -28.49 -27.84 5.04
N ASN A 254 -29.04 -27.86 3.83
CA ASN A 254 -30.08 -26.91 3.38
C ASN A 254 -31.49 -27.51 3.48
N SER A 255 -31.61 -28.83 3.33
CA SER A 255 -32.86 -29.59 3.39
C SER A 255 -32.54 -31.07 3.59
N PHE A 256 -33.54 -31.88 3.95
CA PHE A 256 -33.40 -33.33 4.03
C PHE A 256 -34.17 -34.04 2.91
N PRO A 257 -33.66 -35.18 2.38
CA PRO A 257 -34.25 -35.91 1.26
C PRO A 257 -35.34 -36.91 1.71
N TYR A 258 -36.07 -36.61 2.78
CA TYR A 258 -37.15 -37.45 3.30
C TYR A 258 -38.49 -36.72 3.18
N GLN A 259 -39.58 -37.46 3.33
CA GLN A 259 -40.94 -36.93 3.31
C GLN A 259 -41.75 -37.52 4.46
N GLY A 260 -42.79 -36.79 4.88
CA GLY A 260 -43.67 -37.23 5.95
C GLY A 260 -42.93 -37.46 7.28
N VAL A 261 -43.33 -38.52 7.99
CA VAL A 261 -42.93 -38.79 9.38
C VAL A 261 -41.41 -38.88 9.54
N GLU A 262 -40.72 -39.47 8.56
CA GLU A 262 -39.26 -39.58 8.56
C GLU A 262 -38.59 -38.20 8.50
N LEU A 263 -39.13 -37.28 7.69
CA LEU A 263 -38.65 -35.90 7.63
C LEU A 263 -38.90 -35.18 8.96
N HIS A 264 -40.08 -35.36 9.54
CA HIS A 264 -40.44 -34.78 10.82
C HIS A 264 -39.49 -35.22 11.94
N GLN A 265 -39.26 -36.54 12.06
CA GLN A 265 -38.31 -37.12 13.02
C GLN A 265 -36.88 -36.61 12.79
N LEU A 266 -36.44 -36.53 11.52
CA LEU A 266 -35.09 -36.05 11.23
C LEU A 266 -34.90 -34.56 11.53
N LEU A 267 -35.90 -33.74 11.27
CA LEU A 267 -35.92 -32.32 11.64
C LEU A 267 -35.90 -32.15 13.16
N MET A 268 -36.66 -32.95 13.90
CA MET A 268 -36.59 -32.98 15.37
C MET A 268 -35.17 -33.34 15.84
N ALA A 269 -34.59 -34.42 15.31
CA ALA A 269 -33.22 -34.82 15.65
C ALA A 269 -32.22 -33.69 15.37
N TYR A 270 -32.35 -33.00 14.24
CA TYR A 270 -31.48 -31.89 13.84
C TYR A 270 -31.59 -30.72 14.83
N ASN A 271 -32.81 -30.25 15.10
CA ASN A 271 -33.04 -29.09 15.96
C ASN A 271 -32.60 -29.35 17.41
N PHE A 272 -32.90 -30.53 17.96
CA PHE A 272 -32.42 -30.90 19.30
C PHE A 272 -30.91 -31.09 19.35
N SER A 273 -30.28 -31.55 18.26
CA SER A 273 -28.81 -31.66 18.20
C SER A 273 -28.15 -30.30 18.26
N PHE A 274 -28.70 -29.34 17.52
CA PHE A 274 -28.24 -27.95 17.58
C PHE A 274 -28.49 -27.35 18.95
N TYR A 275 -29.67 -27.56 19.54
CA TYR A 275 -29.99 -27.08 20.88
C TYR A 275 -29.02 -27.63 21.94
N GLU A 276 -28.71 -28.93 21.91
CA GLU A 276 -27.73 -29.54 22.82
C GLU A 276 -26.34 -28.90 22.67
N MET A 277 -25.91 -28.57 21.44
CA MET A 277 -24.63 -27.87 21.22
C MET A 277 -24.64 -26.46 21.82
N VAL A 278 -25.76 -25.73 21.71
CA VAL A 278 -25.91 -24.40 22.31
C VAL A 278 -25.88 -24.49 23.82
N MET A 279 -26.60 -25.44 24.43
CA MET A 279 -26.63 -25.63 25.89
C MET A 279 -25.28 -26.02 26.48
N LYS A 280 -24.38 -26.64 25.69
CA LYS A 280 -23.00 -26.94 26.10
C LYS A 280 -22.04 -25.75 26.02
N ALA A 281 -22.45 -24.64 25.40
CA ALA A 281 -21.63 -23.45 25.26
C ALA A 281 -21.98 -22.42 26.35
N PRO A 282 -21.20 -22.32 27.44
CA PRO A 282 -21.56 -21.52 28.62
C PRO A 282 -21.65 -20.01 28.34
N GLU A 283 -21.05 -19.55 27.24
CA GLU A 283 -21.01 -18.13 26.87
C GLU A 283 -22.23 -17.68 26.06
N ILE A 284 -23.10 -18.62 25.66
CA ILE A 284 -24.29 -18.31 24.86
C ILE A 284 -25.50 -18.28 25.78
N HIS A 285 -26.23 -17.17 25.79
CA HIS A 285 -27.53 -17.10 26.45
C HIS A 285 -28.53 -18.02 25.71
N SER A 286 -29.10 -18.98 26.43
CA SER A 286 -30.01 -19.98 25.86
C SER A 286 -31.46 -19.69 26.24
N PHE A 287 -32.35 -19.67 25.24
CA PHE A 287 -33.79 -19.62 25.46
C PHE A 287 -34.40 -21.02 25.62
N PRO A 288 -35.62 -21.13 26.17
CA PRO A 288 -36.38 -22.38 26.15
C PRO A 288 -36.57 -22.89 24.73
N PHE A 289 -36.46 -24.20 24.53
CA PHE A 289 -36.70 -24.84 23.24
C PHE A 289 -38.21 -24.98 23.01
N LEU A 290 -38.71 -24.44 21.90
CA LEU A 290 -40.13 -24.42 21.57
C LEU A 290 -40.43 -25.33 20.38
N LEU A 291 -41.41 -26.22 20.55
CA LEU A 291 -41.95 -27.05 19.46
C LEU A 291 -43.46 -26.89 19.35
N ASP A 292 -43.91 -26.27 18.26
CA ASP A 292 -45.33 -26.14 17.99
C ASP A 292 -45.87 -27.33 17.20
N ALA A 293 -46.97 -27.89 17.69
CA ALA A 293 -47.73 -29.02 17.18
C ALA A 293 -46.81 -30.17 16.76
N VAL A 294 -46.32 -30.90 17.76
CA VAL A 294 -45.42 -32.05 17.57
C VAL A 294 -46.00 -33.08 16.59
N PHE A 295 -47.33 -33.21 16.52
CA PHE A 295 -47.99 -34.13 15.59
C PHE A 295 -48.75 -33.38 14.49
N LYS A 296 -48.03 -32.73 13.56
CA LYS A 296 -48.61 -32.07 12.37
C LYS A 296 -49.00 -33.03 11.25
N GLU A 297 -48.43 -34.22 11.24
CA GLU A 297 -48.64 -35.22 10.20
C GLU A 297 -49.38 -36.44 10.76
N ASP A 298 -49.95 -37.27 9.86
CA ASP A 298 -50.50 -38.58 10.20
C ASP A 298 -49.37 -39.53 10.60
N ILE A 299 -48.92 -39.40 11.85
CA ILE A 299 -47.84 -40.20 12.43
C ILE A 299 -48.43 -41.53 12.91
N ASP A 300 -47.78 -42.65 12.59
CA ASP A 300 -48.21 -43.98 13.05
C ASP A 300 -47.96 -44.18 14.56
N SER A 301 -48.61 -45.17 15.18
CA SER A 301 -48.54 -45.39 16.61
C SER A 301 -47.12 -45.69 17.13
N GLU A 302 -46.28 -46.37 16.35
CA GLU A 302 -44.91 -46.69 16.75
C GLU A 302 -44.03 -45.43 16.75
N SER A 303 -44.10 -44.66 15.67
CA SER A 303 -43.43 -43.37 15.56
C SER A 303 -43.86 -42.38 16.66
N ARG A 304 -45.14 -42.38 17.04
CA ARG A 304 -45.63 -41.56 18.18
C ARG A 304 -44.96 -41.94 19.49
N ILE A 305 -44.89 -43.23 19.80
CA ILE A 305 -44.24 -43.73 21.01
C ILE A 305 -42.77 -43.33 21.03
N ASN A 306 -42.07 -43.46 19.90
CA ASN A 306 -40.66 -43.08 19.77
C ASN A 306 -40.46 -41.58 20.00
N ILE A 307 -41.33 -40.73 19.44
CA ILE A 307 -41.29 -39.27 19.62
C ILE A 307 -41.49 -38.89 21.10
N PHE A 308 -42.47 -39.48 21.80
CA PHE A 308 -42.69 -39.17 23.22
C PHE A 308 -41.54 -39.65 24.11
N LYS A 309 -41.02 -40.85 23.86
CA LYS A 309 -39.82 -41.35 24.57
C LYS A 309 -38.62 -40.44 24.36
N PHE A 310 -38.42 -39.98 23.12
CA PHE A 310 -37.35 -39.04 22.79
C PHE A 310 -37.53 -37.70 23.53
N LEU A 311 -38.71 -37.07 23.45
CA LEU A 311 -39.00 -35.82 24.16
C LEU A 311 -38.84 -35.95 25.69
N SER A 312 -39.23 -37.08 26.26
CA SER A 312 -39.02 -37.39 27.68
C SER A 312 -37.53 -37.44 28.07
N GLN A 313 -36.67 -37.94 27.19
CA GLN A 313 -35.22 -37.98 27.44
C GLN A 313 -34.57 -36.60 27.27
N GLU A 314 -34.99 -35.84 26.26
CA GLU A 314 -34.46 -34.51 25.98
C GLU A 314 -34.82 -33.51 27.09
N THR A 315 -36.05 -33.58 27.61
CA THR A 315 -36.53 -32.75 28.73
C THR A 315 -35.76 -32.98 30.05
N LYS A 316 -35.10 -34.13 30.22
CA LYS A 316 -34.27 -34.43 31.41
C LYS A 316 -32.85 -33.89 31.31
N SER A 317 -32.36 -33.69 30.08
CA SER A 317 -30.93 -33.47 29.81
C SER A 317 -30.62 -32.07 29.30
N SER A 318 -31.59 -31.41 28.66
CA SER A 318 -31.34 -30.19 27.88
C SER A 318 -32.38 -29.12 28.18
N GLY A 319 -32.02 -28.16 29.05
CA GLY A 319 -32.73 -26.89 29.26
C GLY A 319 -34.24 -27.00 29.52
N GLN A 320 -34.95 -25.88 29.33
CA GLN A 320 -36.41 -25.85 29.38
C GLN A 320 -36.97 -26.15 27.99
N VAL A 321 -37.84 -27.16 27.88
CA VAL A 321 -38.53 -27.50 26.63
C VAL A 321 -40.03 -27.26 26.79
N VAL A 322 -40.63 -26.57 25.83
CA VAL A 322 -42.08 -26.36 25.75
C VAL A 322 -42.54 -26.89 24.40
N PHE A 323 -43.52 -27.78 24.41
CA PHE A 323 -44.10 -28.31 23.18
C PHE A 323 -45.62 -28.39 23.27
N SER A 324 -46.30 -28.27 22.13
CA SER A 324 -47.75 -28.38 22.05
C SER A 324 -48.17 -29.68 21.35
N VAL A 325 -49.25 -30.28 21.86
CA VAL A 325 -49.89 -31.47 21.32
C VAL A 325 -51.37 -31.18 21.19
N ALA A 326 -51.94 -31.50 20.03
CA ALA A 326 -53.39 -31.40 19.85
C ALA A 326 -54.08 -32.57 20.55
N GLU A 327 -55.04 -32.26 21.41
CA GLU A 327 -55.87 -33.23 22.11
C GLU A 327 -57.27 -33.24 21.50
N TYR A 328 -57.72 -34.42 21.04
CA TYR A 328 -59.12 -34.65 20.69
C TYR A 328 -59.74 -35.56 21.75
N LYS A 329 -60.67 -35.00 22.54
CA LYS A 329 -61.36 -35.70 23.64
C LYS A 329 -62.60 -36.48 23.20
N GLY A 330 -62.88 -36.56 21.90
CA GLY A 330 -64.15 -37.06 21.39
C GLY A 330 -65.25 -36.00 21.33
N ASP A 331 -66.32 -36.33 20.62
CA ASP A 331 -67.57 -35.57 20.55
C ASP A 331 -68.76 -36.46 20.97
N GLU A 332 -69.99 -35.94 20.98
CA GLU A 332 -71.19 -36.69 21.38
C GLU A 332 -71.41 -37.99 20.56
N THR A 333 -70.76 -38.10 19.39
CA THR A 333 -70.84 -39.24 18.47
C THR A 333 -69.66 -40.20 18.53
N SER A 334 -68.53 -39.81 19.13
CA SER A 334 -67.33 -40.65 19.22
C SER A 334 -66.63 -40.50 20.57
N SER A 335 -66.69 -41.55 21.39
CA SER A 335 -66.12 -41.57 22.75
C SER A 335 -64.65 -41.93 22.81
N ASN A 336 -63.97 -42.09 21.66
CA ASN A 336 -62.58 -42.52 21.59
C ASN A 336 -61.67 -41.29 21.43
N PRO A 337 -61.01 -40.82 22.50
CA PRO A 337 -60.08 -39.71 22.39
C PRO A 337 -58.88 -40.12 21.51
N LEU A 338 -58.54 -39.28 20.53
CA LEU A 338 -57.39 -39.55 19.65
C LEU A 338 -56.05 -39.29 20.37
N PHE A 339 -56.07 -38.48 21.44
CA PHE A 339 -54.89 -38.11 22.23
C PHE A 339 -55.28 -37.77 23.67
N ASN A 340 -55.18 -38.71 24.61
CA ASN A 340 -55.37 -38.41 26.03
C ASN A 340 -54.06 -37.87 26.63
N VAL A 341 -53.95 -36.56 26.80
CA VAL A 341 -52.70 -35.91 27.23
C VAL A 341 -52.36 -36.26 28.69
N ASP A 342 -53.36 -36.50 29.54
CA ASP A 342 -53.14 -36.92 30.92
C ASP A 342 -52.50 -38.32 30.99
N ALA A 343 -52.92 -39.25 30.13
CA ALA A 343 -52.32 -40.58 30.03
C ALA A 343 -50.87 -40.50 29.54
N ILE A 344 -50.64 -39.70 28.48
CA ILE A 344 -49.29 -39.49 27.91
C ILE A 344 -48.35 -38.87 28.96
N LYS A 345 -48.81 -37.86 29.71
CA LYS A 345 -48.03 -37.28 30.79
C LYS A 345 -47.60 -38.34 31.79
N LYS A 346 -48.56 -39.15 32.28
CA LYS A 346 -48.29 -40.20 33.28
C LYS A 346 -47.32 -41.27 32.78
N GLU A 347 -47.38 -41.60 31.49
CA GLU A 347 -46.56 -42.66 30.90
C GLU A 347 -45.14 -42.20 30.58
N TYR A 348 -44.98 -41.00 30.02
CA TYR A 348 -43.70 -40.56 29.46
C TYR A 348 -43.00 -39.48 30.27
N PHE A 349 -43.70 -38.65 31.05
CA PHE A 349 -43.12 -37.45 31.65
C PHE A 349 -43.15 -37.46 33.19
N PRO A 350 -42.22 -36.77 33.87
CA PRO A 350 -42.25 -36.61 35.32
C PRO A 350 -43.54 -35.97 35.85
N GLU A 351 -43.91 -36.28 37.10
CA GLU A 351 -45.16 -35.77 37.72
C GLU A 351 -45.21 -34.25 37.81
N ASP A 352 -44.06 -33.59 38.00
CA ASP A 352 -43.90 -32.14 38.12
C ASP A 352 -44.00 -31.38 36.79
N THR A 353 -44.07 -32.09 35.65
CA THR A 353 -44.29 -31.51 34.32
C THR A 353 -45.55 -30.65 34.30
N LYS A 354 -45.42 -29.40 33.86
CA LYS A 354 -46.54 -28.45 33.79
C LYS A 354 -47.35 -28.67 32.51
N LEU A 355 -48.67 -28.78 32.65
CA LEU A 355 -49.60 -28.83 31.53
C LEU A 355 -50.34 -27.49 31.44
N ILE A 356 -50.37 -26.92 30.23
CA ILE A 356 -51.13 -25.71 29.94
C ILE A 356 -52.16 -26.10 28.87
N CYS A 357 -53.43 -26.14 29.26
CA CYS A 357 -54.52 -26.38 28.33
C CYS A 357 -54.92 -25.04 27.69
N ILE A 358 -54.77 -24.94 26.36
CA ILE A 358 -55.16 -23.77 25.58
C ILE A 358 -56.48 -24.11 24.88
N GLY A 359 -57.60 -23.70 25.51
CA GLY A 359 -58.94 -24.03 25.06
C GLY A 359 -59.40 -25.41 25.55
N ASP A 360 -60.53 -25.45 26.24
CA ASP A 360 -61.22 -26.65 26.73
C ASP A 360 -62.27 -27.16 25.72
N SER A 361 -62.19 -26.71 24.46
CA SER A 361 -63.18 -26.87 23.38
C SER A 361 -64.63 -26.44 23.73
N LYS A 362 -64.87 -25.93 24.94
CA LYS A 362 -66.19 -25.57 25.49
C LYS A 362 -66.29 -24.08 25.86
N SER A 363 -65.26 -23.53 26.49
CA SER A 363 -65.07 -22.12 26.82
C SER A 363 -64.25 -21.39 25.75
N LYS A 364 -64.86 -20.35 25.17
CA LYS A 364 -64.19 -19.43 24.24
C LYS A 364 -63.65 -18.25 25.03
N ARG A 365 -62.32 -18.17 25.22
CA ARG A 365 -61.68 -16.92 25.65
C ARG A 365 -61.49 -16.03 24.43
N ALA A 366 -62.36 -15.04 24.25
CA ALA A 366 -62.12 -14.00 23.26
C ALA A 366 -60.91 -13.17 23.71
N PHE A 367 -60.02 -12.79 22.78
CA PHE A 367 -58.88 -11.90 23.07
C PHE A 367 -59.32 -10.56 23.68
N LEU A 368 -60.59 -10.19 23.49
CA LEU A 368 -61.26 -8.99 24.04
C LEU A 368 -62.18 -9.29 25.24
N SER A 369 -62.15 -10.50 25.80
CA SER A 369 -62.86 -10.77 27.05
C SER A 369 -62.24 -9.92 28.16
N LYS A 370 -63.09 -9.24 28.94
CA LYS A 370 -62.67 -8.44 30.11
C LYS A 370 -61.99 -9.36 31.13
N ALA A 371 -60.70 -9.59 30.97
CA ALA A 371 -59.88 -10.13 32.04
C ALA A 371 -59.62 -9.00 33.04
N ALA A 372 -59.76 -9.32 34.33
CA ALA A 372 -59.14 -8.51 35.36
C ALA A 372 -57.65 -8.36 35.02
N LEU A 373 -57.20 -7.11 35.01
CA LEU A 373 -55.91 -6.60 34.56
C LEU A 373 -54.80 -7.65 34.44
N ILE A 374 -54.20 -7.74 33.25
CA ILE A 374 -52.79 -8.13 33.15
C ILE A 374 -52.05 -7.15 34.05
N ASP A 375 -51.41 -7.66 35.10
CA ASP A 375 -50.68 -6.86 36.09
C ASP A 375 -49.71 -5.93 35.35
N SER A 376 -49.96 -4.63 35.42
CA SER A 376 -49.19 -3.62 34.70
C SER A 376 -47.71 -3.69 35.07
N SER A 377 -47.40 -4.15 36.29
CA SER A 377 -46.03 -4.35 36.73
C SER A 377 -45.29 -5.40 35.91
N LEU A 378 -45.95 -6.48 35.48
CA LEU A 378 -45.34 -7.53 34.66
C LEU A 378 -45.10 -7.06 33.23
N VAL A 379 -46.00 -6.25 32.68
CA VAL A 379 -45.84 -5.65 31.35
C VAL A 379 -44.68 -4.67 31.37
N ASP A 380 -44.66 -3.75 32.33
CA ASP A 380 -43.59 -2.74 32.44
C ASP A 380 -42.22 -3.38 32.68
N ASN A 381 -42.16 -4.45 33.49
CA ASN A 381 -40.91 -5.16 33.74
C ASN A 381 -40.41 -5.90 32.48
N THR A 382 -41.33 -6.48 31.70
CA THR A 382 -40.99 -7.13 30.43
C THR A 382 -40.49 -6.11 29.39
N MET A 383 -41.14 -4.95 29.30
CA MET A 383 -40.72 -3.87 28.40
C MET A 383 -39.37 -3.30 28.79
N ARG A 384 -39.10 -3.09 30.08
CA ARG A 384 -37.78 -2.66 30.56
C ARG A 384 -36.67 -3.64 30.18
N LEU A 385 -36.92 -4.95 30.31
CA LEU A 385 -35.94 -5.97 29.93
C LEU A 385 -35.65 -5.95 28.42
N LEU A 386 -36.65 -5.67 27.58
CA LEU A 386 -36.49 -5.53 26.12
C LEU A 386 -35.75 -4.25 25.71
N GLU A 387 -35.89 -3.15 26.47
CA GLU A 387 -35.21 -1.87 26.20
C GLU A 387 -33.74 -1.85 26.64
N THR A 388 -33.31 -2.80 27.47
CA THR A 388 -31.91 -2.94 27.93
C THR A 388 -31.01 -3.82 27.05
N VAL A 389 -31.46 -4.28 25.89
CA VAL A 389 -30.65 -5.07 24.93
C VAL A 389 -30.06 -4.19 23.83
#